data_AF-A0A1V6EV84-F1
#
_entry.id   AF-A0A1V6EV84-F1
#
_cell.length_a   1.000
_cell.length_b   1.000
_cell.length_c   1.000
_cell.angle_alpha   90.00
_cell.angle_beta   90.00
_cell.angle_gamma   90.00
#
_symmetry.space_group_name_H-M   'P 1'
#
loop_
_entity.id
_entity.type
_entity.pdbx_description
1 polymer ?
#
loop_
_entity_poly.entity_id
_entity_poly.type
_entity_poly.pdbx_seq_one_letter_code
_entity_poly.pdbx_strand_id
1 'polypeptide(L)' 'MHSDPILREVHRMKDESAREMDYDVHKIFQRMQQNEKKHPERMAKITPVAVPHAKPRTAPRKTAK' A
#
# COMPACT_ATOMS: atom_id res chain seq x y z
N MET A 1 -20.61 1.26 -0.54
CA MET A 1 -19.28 1.55 -1.12
C MET A 1 -18.61 0.23 -1.38
N HIS A 2 -18.36 -0.11 -2.66
CA HIS A 2 -17.49 -1.17 -3.24
C HIS A 2 -18.13 -1.62 -4.57
N SER A 3 -18.32 -0.66 -5.48
CA SER A 3 -19.02 -0.88 -6.75
C SER A 3 -18.06 -1.12 -7.92
N ASP A 4 -16.77 -0.93 -7.70
CA ASP A 4 -15.78 -0.99 -8.75
C ASP A 4 -15.27 -2.44 -8.92
N PRO A 5 -15.55 -3.09 -10.07
CA PRO A 5 -15.19 -4.49 -10.30
C PRO A 5 -13.68 -4.73 -10.22
N ILE A 6 -12.86 -3.71 -10.55
CA ILE A 6 -11.40 -3.82 -10.50
C ILE A 6 -10.93 -3.88 -9.04
N LEU A 7 -11.45 -3.01 -8.19
CA LEU A 7 -11.10 -3.00 -6.77
C LEU A 7 -11.53 -4.30 -6.10
N ARG A 8 -12.69 -4.87 -6.47
CA ARG A 8 -13.13 -6.16 -5.95
C ARG A 8 -12.14 -7.28 -6.28
N GLU A 9 -11.64 -7.32 -7.51
CA GLU A 9 -10.66 -8.33 -7.93
C GLU A 9 -9.32 -8.15 -7.20
N VAL A 10 -8.84 -6.92 -7.06
CA VAL A 10 -7.61 -6.60 -6.30
C VAL A 10 -7.74 -7.03 -4.85
N HIS A 11 -8.88 -6.75 -4.21
CA HIS A 11 -9.13 -7.19 -2.83
C HIS A 11 -9.18 -8.71 -2.73
N ARG A 12 -9.79 -9.39 -3.71
CA ARG A 12 -9.82 -10.87 -3.75
C ARG A 12 -8.40 -11.46 -3.83
N MET A 13 -7.59 -10.98 -4.78
CA MET A 13 -6.20 -11.44 -4.95
C MET A 13 -5.34 -11.16 -3.71
N LYS A 14 -5.55 -10.01 -3.05
CA LYS A 14 -4.86 -9.64 -1.82
C LYS A 14 -5.21 -10.63 -0.69
N ASP A 15 -6.48 -10.94 -0.52
CA ASP A 15 -6.94 -11.84 0.55
C ASP A 15 -6.52 -13.29 0.29
N GLU A 16 -6.55 -13.75 -0.96
CA GLU A 16 -6.01 -15.06 -1.36
C GLU A 16 -4.51 -15.16 -1.02
N SER A 17 -3.72 -14.14 -1.39
CA SER A 17 -2.28 -14.09 -1.10
C SER A 17 -1.97 -14.01 0.40
N ALA A 18 -2.81 -13.30 1.17
CA ALA A 18 -2.65 -13.18 2.61
C ALA A 18 -2.99 -14.49 3.34
N ARG A 19 -4.02 -15.21 2.88
CA ARG A 19 -4.39 -16.53 3.42
C ARG A 19 -3.31 -17.58 3.18
N GLU A 20 -2.68 -17.58 2.00
CA GLU A 20 -1.56 -18.49 1.70
C GLU A 20 -0.35 -18.30 2.64
N MET A 21 -0.18 -17.10 3.20
CA MET A 21 0.93 -16.75 4.07
C MET A 21 0.54 -16.55 5.53
N ASP A 22 -0.66 -16.98 5.91
CA ASP A 22 -1.19 -16.88 7.27
C ASP A 22 -1.14 -15.44 7.84
N TYR A 23 -1.37 -14.46 6.97
CA TYR A 23 -1.30 -13.02 7.27
C TYR A 23 0.06 -12.56 7.83
N ASP A 24 1.13 -13.34 7.64
CA ASP A 24 2.47 -12.98 8.08
C ASP A 24 3.07 -11.91 7.15
N VAL A 25 3.00 -10.67 7.61
CA VAL A 25 3.51 -9.48 6.93
C VAL A 25 5.00 -9.63 6.58
N HIS A 26 5.79 -10.32 7.41
CA HIS A 26 7.21 -10.53 7.14
C HIS A 26 7.44 -11.45 5.95
N LYS A 27 6.64 -12.52 5.82
CA LYS A 27 6.72 -13.44 4.67
C LYS A 27 6.25 -12.79 3.38
N ILE A 28 5.17 -12.00 3.44
CA ILE A 28 4.67 -11.24 2.29
C ILE A 28 5.75 -10.27 1.79
N PHE A 29 6.41 -9.56 2.70
CA PHE A 29 7.48 -8.64 2.36
C PHE A 29 8.70 -9.37 1.76
N GLN A 30 9.08 -10.51 2.33
CA GLN A 30 10.20 -11.31 1.82
C GLN A 30 9.92 -11.83 0.40
N ARG A 31 8.69 -12.29 0.11
CA ARG A 31 8.30 -12.69 -1.26
C ARG A 31 8.32 -11.51 -2.22
N MET A 32 7.92 -10.32 -1.77
CA MET A 32 7.95 -9.10 -2.59
C MET A 32 9.40 -8.74 -2.98
N GLN A 33 10.34 -8.79 -2.04
CA GLN A 33 11.77 -8.61 -2.32
C GLN A 33 12.34 -9.67 -3.27
N GLN A 34 11.93 -10.93 -3.13
CA GLN A 34 12.36 -11.99 -4.05
C GLN A 34 11.82 -11.78 -5.46
N ASN A 35 10.57 -11.31 -5.59
CA ASN A 35 9.97 -10.99 -6.88
C ASN A 35 10.63 -9.77 -7.53
N GLU A 36 11.00 -8.75 -6.74
CA GLU A 36 11.79 -7.60 -7.20
C GLU A 36 13.13 -8.04 -7.79
N LYS A 37 13.86 -8.93 -7.09
CA LYS A 37 15.14 -9.48 -7.58
C LYS A 37 15.00 -10.32 -8.84
N LYS A 38 13.91 -11.08 -8.98
CA LYS A 38 13.67 -11.96 -10.13
C LYS A 38 13.16 -11.22 -11.36
N HIS A 39 12.44 -10.11 -11.16
CA HIS A 39 11.77 -9.38 -12.23
C HIS A 39 12.08 -7.87 -12.19
N PRO A 40 13.35 -7.47 -12.34
CA PRO A 40 13.72 -6.06 -12.40
C PRO A 40 13.06 -5.33 -13.58
N GLU A 41 12.69 -6.04 -14.65
CA GLU A 41 11.97 -5.51 -15.81
C GLU A 41 10.54 -5.05 -15.50
N ARG A 42 9.94 -5.58 -14.42
CA ARG A 42 8.58 -5.22 -13.97
C ARG A 42 8.56 -4.09 -12.96
N MET A 43 9.73 -3.66 -12.48
CA MET A 43 9.84 -2.54 -11.56
C MET A 43 9.60 -1.24 -12.31
N ALA A 44 8.56 -0.51 -11.91
CA ALA A 44 8.32 0.83 -12.42
C ALA A 44 9.49 1.72 -12.00
N LYS A 45 10.08 2.45 -12.96
CA LYS A 45 11.03 3.52 -12.68
C LYS A 45 10.25 4.71 -12.13
N ILE A 46 9.90 4.64 -10.85
CA ILE A 46 9.22 5.74 -10.17
C ILE A 46 10.27 6.82 -9.96
N THR A 47 10.23 7.87 -10.77
CA THR A 47 10.85 9.14 -10.37
C THR A 47 10.10 9.60 -9.13
N PRO A 48 10.76 9.73 -7.97
CA PRO A 48 10.08 10.18 -6.77
C PRO A 48 9.56 11.60 -7.03
N VAL A 49 8.26 11.73 -7.23
CA VAL A 49 7.60 13.03 -7.19
C VAL A 49 7.70 13.47 -5.74
N ALA A 50 8.48 14.53 -5.49
CA ALA A 50 8.63 15.10 -4.16
C ALA A 50 7.23 15.42 -3.61
N VAL A 51 6.77 14.61 -2.66
CA VAL A 51 5.50 14.87 -1.98
C VAL A 51 5.73 16.14 -1.17
N PRO A 52 5.03 17.26 -1.45
CA PRO A 52 5.16 18.46 -0.63
C PRO A 52 4.78 18.04 0.79
N HIS A 53 5.71 18.18 1.74
CA HIS A 53 5.42 17.94 3.15
C HIS A 53 4.17 18.76 3.51
N ALA A 54 3.06 18.06 3.71
CA ALA A 54 1.82 18.69 4.13
C ALA A 54 2.11 19.40 5.45
N LYS A 55 1.92 20.72 5.47
CA LYS A 55 2.14 21.56 6.65
C LYS A 55 1.46 20.92 7.86
N PRO A 56 2.11 20.92 9.05
CA PRO A 56 1.54 20.31 10.24
C PRO A 56 0.16 20.91 10.51
N ARG A 57 -0.83 20.04 10.68
CA ARG A 57 -2.22 20.40 10.93
C ARG A 57 -2.26 21.24 12.22
N THR A 58 -2.53 22.53 12.10
CA THR A 58 -2.70 23.42 13.25
C THR A 58 -3.83 22.88 14.12
N ALA A 59 -3.55 22.72 15.42
CA ALA A 59 -4.51 22.20 16.38
C ALA A 59 -5.75 23.11 16.44
N PRO A 60 -6.97 22.55 16.60
CA PRO A 60 -8.16 23.37 16.73
C PRO A 60 -8.08 24.17 18.03
N ARG A 61 -8.15 25.49 17.89
CA ARG A 61 -8.19 26.46 19.00
C ARG A 61 -9.46 26.20 19.81
N LYS A 62 -9.30 25.80 21.08
CA LYS A 62 -10.42 25.63 22.02
C LYS A 62 -11.21 26.95 22.12
N THR A 63 -12.49 26.91 21.79
CA THR A 63 -13.43 27.97 22.13
C THR A 63 -13.67 27.93 23.64
N ALA A 64 -13.26 28.99 24.33
CA ALA A 64 -13.61 29.23 25.73
C ALA A 64 -15.04 29.77 25.82
N LYS A 65 -15.69 29.39 26.91
CA LYS A 65 -17.11 29.56 27.24
C LYS A 65 -17.43 30.98 27.70
#